data_AF-A0AAW5EJ65-F1
#
_entry.id   AF-A0AAW5EJ65-F1
#
_cell.length_a   1.000
_cell.length_b   1.000
_cell.length_c   1.000
_cell.angle_alpha   90.00
_cell.angle_beta   90.00
_cell.angle_gamma   90.00
#
_symmetry.space_group_name_H-M   'P 1'
#
loop_
_entity.id
_entity.type
_entity.pdbx_description
1 polymer ?
#
loop_
_entity_poly.entity_id
_entity_poly.type
_entity_poly.pdbx_seq_one_letter_code
_entity_poly.pdbx_strand_id
1 'polypeptide(L)'
;EKREELTTEGGLNLNHNKIKESIEKLQNAQIEVSLFINPSLEDIQKSYELKADFIELHTGHYANLHNALFSNISHTAFALKEFDLSKKTLQSKFEEELNNIEICAKKGVELGLKVAAGHGLNYKNVSQIANIKEICELNIGQSIVARSVFVGLQNAILEMKALL
;
A
#
# COMPACT_ATOMS: atom_id res chain seq x y z
N GLU A 1 2.75 12.23 -12.93
CA GLU A 1 1.58 12.69 -12.15
C GLU A 1 1.75 14.14 -11.75
N LYS A 2 0.64 14.84 -11.56
CA LYS A 2 0.60 16.24 -11.11
C LYS A 2 0.35 16.30 -9.61
N ARG A 3 0.86 17.36 -8.97
CA ARG A 3 0.69 17.58 -7.52
C ARG A 3 -0.77 17.70 -7.09
N GLU A 4 -1.67 18.08 -8.01
CA GLU A 4 -3.12 18.20 -7.79
C GLU A 4 -3.84 16.85 -7.62
N GLU A 5 -3.20 15.77 -8.06
CA GLU A 5 -3.75 14.41 -8.10
C GLU A 5 -3.39 13.62 -6.83
N LEU A 6 -2.53 14.14 -5.96
CA LEU A 6 -1.99 13.45 -4.79
C LEU A 6 -2.55 14.02 -3.48
N THR A 7 -2.81 13.16 -2.50
CA THR A 7 -3.00 13.57 -1.10
C THR A 7 -1.66 13.95 -0.48
N THR A 8 -1.68 14.49 0.74
CA THR A 8 -0.47 14.77 1.52
C THR A 8 0.34 13.51 1.87
N GLU A 9 -0.29 12.34 1.82
CA GLU A 9 0.29 11.06 2.23
C GLU A 9 0.62 10.15 1.04
N GLY A 10 0.36 10.59 -0.19
CA GLY A 10 0.78 9.93 -1.42
C GLY A 10 -0.33 9.16 -2.16
N GLY A 11 -1.47 8.88 -1.53
CA GLY A 11 -2.65 8.32 -2.20
C GLY A 11 -3.27 9.27 -3.23
N LEU A 12 -4.13 8.75 -4.10
CA LEU A 12 -4.86 9.55 -5.09
C LEU A 12 -5.90 10.44 -4.42
N ASN A 13 -5.95 11.73 -4.79
CA ASN A 13 -6.98 12.65 -4.35
C ASN A 13 -8.32 12.36 -5.06
N LEU A 14 -9.19 11.61 -4.38
CA LEU A 14 -10.48 11.16 -4.93
C LEU A 14 -11.49 12.29 -5.21
N ASN A 15 -11.26 13.51 -4.73
CA ASN A 15 -12.13 14.65 -5.00
C ASN A 15 -11.86 15.31 -6.36
N HIS A 16 -10.88 14.81 -7.14
CA HIS A 16 -10.55 15.38 -8.44
C HIS A 16 -11.69 15.15 -9.44
N ASN A 17 -12.20 16.24 -10.03
CA ASN A 17 -13.42 16.28 -10.85
C ASN A 17 -13.43 15.34 -12.07
N LYS A 18 -12.25 14.91 -12.55
CA LYS A 18 -12.12 13.99 -13.70
C LYS A 18 -12.06 12.50 -13.34
N ILE A 19 -11.93 12.12 -12.08
CA ILE A 19 -11.71 10.71 -11.71
C ILE A 19 -12.87 9.83 -12.18
N LYS A 20 -14.11 10.26 -11.93
CA LYS A 20 -15.30 9.51 -12.34
C LYS A 20 -15.34 9.28 -13.86
N GLU A 21 -15.09 10.32 -14.65
CA GLU A 21 -15.06 10.22 -16.11
C GLU A 21 -13.94 9.28 -16.60
N SER A 22 -12.77 9.31 -15.94
CA SER A 22 -11.66 8.40 -16.25
C SER A 22 -12.01 6.94 -15.95
N ILE A 23 -12.63 6.66 -14.79
CA ILE A 23 -13.08 5.32 -14.42
C ILE A 23 -14.08 4.81 -15.46
N GLU A 24 -15.10 5.60 -15.78
CA GLU A 24 -16.13 5.22 -16.76
C GLU A 24 -15.53 4.93 -18.14
N LYS A 25 -14.56 5.73 -18.60
CA LYS A 25 -13.88 5.48 -19.89
C LYS A 25 -13.11 4.16 -19.92
N LEU A 26 -12.38 3.85 -18.85
CA LEU A 26 -11.59 2.61 -18.76
C LEU A 26 -12.51 1.39 -18.65
N GLN A 27 -13.55 1.46 -17.82
CA GLN A 27 -14.54 0.39 -17.68
C GLN A 27 -15.35 0.15 -18.96
N ASN A 28 -15.70 1.20 -19.70
CA ASN A 28 -16.33 1.07 -21.03
C ASN A 28 -15.42 0.37 -22.05
N ALA A 29 -14.10 0.40 -21.83
CA ALA A 29 -13.11 -0.35 -22.60
C ALA A 29 -12.79 -1.74 -21.98
N GLN A 30 -13.58 -2.21 -21.01
CA GLN A 30 -13.40 -3.48 -20.30
C GLN A 30 -12.07 -3.60 -19.55
N ILE A 31 -11.53 -2.47 -19.08
CA ILE A 31 -10.34 -2.42 -18.24
C ILE A 31 -10.80 -2.29 -16.79
N GLU A 32 -10.43 -3.25 -15.93
CA GLU A 32 -10.64 -3.16 -14.48
C GLU A 32 -9.87 -1.97 -13.91
N VAL A 33 -10.50 -1.20 -13.03
CA VAL A 33 -9.90 0.00 -12.45
C VAL A 33 -9.65 -0.17 -10.96
N SER A 34 -8.38 -0.06 -10.58
CA SER A 34 -7.93 0.04 -9.20
C SER A 34 -7.62 1.49 -8.82
N LEU A 35 -8.06 1.92 -7.64
CA LEU A 35 -7.69 3.21 -7.06
C LEU A 35 -6.62 3.04 -5.98
N PHE A 36 -5.46 3.66 -6.19
CA PHE A 36 -4.40 3.70 -5.18
C PHE A 36 -4.73 4.76 -4.11
N ILE A 37 -5.03 4.33 -2.89
CA ILE A 37 -5.60 5.19 -1.84
C ILE A 37 -4.85 5.04 -0.52
N ASN A 38 -4.94 6.07 0.32
CA ASN A 38 -4.53 5.94 1.71
C ASN A 38 -5.44 4.92 2.43
N PRO A 39 -4.95 4.22 3.48
CA PRO A 39 -5.79 3.38 4.32
C PRO A 39 -6.71 4.25 5.19
N SER A 40 -7.78 4.77 4.61
CA SER A 40 -8.79 5.56 5.30
C SER A 40 -10.19 5.06 4.93
N LEU A 41 -11.09 5.02 5.93
CA LEU A 41 -12.47 4.59 5.71
C LEU A 41 -13.22 5.54 4.77
N GLU A 42 -12.87 6.83 4.78
CA GLU A 42 -13.44 7.82 3.88
C GLU A 42 -13.05 7.54 2.42
N ASP A 43 -11.78 7.26 2.14
CA ASP A 43 -11.32 6.99 0.77
C ASP A 43 -11.85 5.65 0.25
N ILE A 44 -12.01 4.66 1.12
CA ILE A 44 -12.66 3.39 0.76
C ILE A 44 -14.12 3.64 0.36
N GLN A 45 -14.86 4.40 1.16
CA GLN A 45 -16.26 4.73 0.88
C GLN A 45 -16.38 5.51 -0.45
N LYS A 46 -15.50 6.49 -0.67
CA LYS A 46 -15.45 7.25 -1.93
C LYS A 46 -15.10 6.36 -3.12
N SER A 47 -14.16 5.42 -2.96
CA SER A 47 -13.78 4.48 -4.03
C SER A 47 -14.96 3.61 -4.46
N TYR A 48 -15.77 3.16 -3.49
CA TYR A 48 -17.02 2.48 -3.76
C TYR A 48 -18.04 3.37 -4.49
N GLU A 49 -18.23 4.62 -4.05
CA GLU A 49 -19.14 5.57 -4.70
C GLU A 49 -18.72 5.92 -6.14
N LEU A 50 -17.42 5.92 -6.40
CA LEU A 50 -16.82 6.10 -7.72
C LEU A 50 -16.91 4.84 -8.60
N LYS A 51 -17.43 3.72 -8.07
CA LYS A 51 -17.59 2.43 -8.75
C LYS A 51 -16.28 1.82 -9.22
N ALA A 52 -15.20 1.97 -8.46
CA ALA A 52 -13.96 1.25 -8.72
C ALA A 52 -14.15 -0.26 -8.57
N ASP A 53 -13.38 -1.04 -9.31
CA ASP A 53 -13.38 -2.51 -9.22
C ASP A 53 -12.47 -2.99 -8.08
N PHE A 54 -11.36 -2.26 -7.91
CA PHE A 54 -10.34 -2.50 -6.90
C PHE A 54 -9.98 -1.22 -6.13
N ILE A 55 -9.44 -1.43 -4.94
CA ILE A 55 -8.61 -0.45 -4.24
C ILE A 55 -7.23 -1.05 -3.98
N GLU A 56 -6.19 -0.23 -4.05
CA GLU A 56 -4.85 -0.58 -3.60
C GLU A 56 -4.47 0.29 -2.40
N LEU A 57 -4.36 -0.33 -1.23
CA LEU A 57 -4.03 0.37 0.01
C LEU A 57 -2.54 0.76 0.05
N HIS A 58 -2.29 2.04 0.28
CA HIS A 58 -0.94 2.57 0.40
C HIS A 58 -0.27 2.08 1.70
N THR A 59 0.66 1.14 1.55
CA THR A 59 1.41 0.52 2.66
C THR A 59 2.74 1.21 2.98
N GLY A 60 2.96 2.43 2.48
CA GLY A 60 4.25 3.12 2.59
C GLY A 60 4.58 3.57 4.01
N HIS A 61 3.59 4.12 4.73
CA HIS A 61 3.77 4.53 6.12
C HIS A 61 4.07 3.31 7.01
N TYR A 62 3.28 2.25 6.87
CA TYR A 62 3.53 0.94 7.46
C TYR A 62 4.96 0.43 7.18
N ALA A 63 5.37 0.44 5.91
CA ALA A 63 6.68 -0.07 5.50
C ALA A 63 7.82 0.73 6.13
N ASN A 64 7.70 2.05 6.20
CA ASN A 64 8.71 2.91 6.82
C ASN A 64 8.78 2.73 8.34
N LEU A 65 7.64 2.61 9.02
CA LEU A 65 7.58 2.28 10.45
C LEU A 65 8.26 0.93 10.73
N HIS A 66 7.96 -0.09 9.93
CA HIS A 66 8.63 -1.39 10.04
C HIS A 66 10.14 -1.26 9.84
N ASN A 67 10.59 -0.55 8.81
CA ASN A 67 12.02 -0.38 8.53
C ASN A 67 12.73 0.37 9.67
N ALA A 68 12.11 1.43 10.22
CA ALA A 68 12.67 2.18 11.34
C ALA A 68 12.82 1.33 12.62
N LEU A 69 11.90 0.38 12.86
CA LEU A 69 11.90 -0.49 14.03
C LEU A 69 12.81 -1.72 13.90
N PHE A 70 12.85 -2.32 12.72
CA PHE A 70 13.37 -3.68 12.53
C PHE A 70 14.55 -3.77 11.55
N SER A 71 15.08 -2.64 11.11
CA SER A 71 16.29 -2.58 10.28
C SER A 71 17.31 -1.59 10.84
N ASN A 72 18.45 -1.47 10.18
CA ASN A 72 19.47 -0.49 10.53
C ASN A 72 19.24 0.90 9.87
N ILE A 73 18.11 1.12 9.16
CA ILE A 73 17.89 2.34 8.36
C ILE A 73 18.05 3.64 9.16
N SER A 74 17.66 3.63 10.44
CA SER A 74 17.78 4.76 11.38
C SER A 74 19.22 5.20 11.63
N HIS A 75 20.20 4.35 11.34
CA HIS A 75 21.63 4.63 11.47
C HIS A 75 22.31 4.89 10.12
N THR A 76 21.54 5.07 9.04
CA THR A 76 22.06 5.33 7.69
C THR A 76 21.70 6.73 7.22
N ALA A 77 22.31 7.17 6.11
CA ALA A 77 21.94 8.43 5.46
C ALA A 77 20.50 8.44 4.92
N PHE A 78 19.83 7.28 4.85
CA PHE A 78 18.46 7.13 4.40
C PHE A 78 17.43 7.18 5.54
N ALA A 79 17.86 7.50 6.76
CA ALA A 79 16.96 7.69 7.90
C ALA A 79 15.97 8.83 7.61
N LEU A 80 14.69 8.57 7.84
CA LEU A 80 13.62 9.54 7.68
C LEU A 80 13.45 10.32 8.98
N LYS A 81 13.58 11.65 8.91
CA LYS A 81 13.52 12.55 10.08
C LYS A 81 12.21 12.44 10.87
N GLU A 82 11.11 12.16 10.18
CA GLU A 82 9.78 11.98 10.79
C GLU A 82 9.69 10.75 11.72
N PHE A 83 10.62 9.79 11.60
CA PHE A 83 10.70 8.60 12.44
C PHE A 83 11.87 8.66 13.45
N ASP A 84 12.48 9.84 13.65
CA ASP A 84 13.41 10.08 14.76
C ASP A 84 12.64 10.24 16.08
N LEU A 85 12.02 9.13 16.50
CA LEU A 85 11.12 9.03 17.64
C LEU A 85 11.61 7.93 18.59
N SER A 86 11.10 7.97 19.83
CA SER A 86 11.39 6.89 20.78
C SER A 86 10.89 5.54 20.24
N LYS A 87 11.63 4.46 20.52
CA LYS A 87 11.25 3.10 20.10
C LYS A 87 9.82 2.74 20.53
N LYS A 88 9.41 3.15 21.74
CA LYS A 88 8.05 2.93 22.24
C LYS A 88 6.99 3.63 21.39
N THR A 89 7.26 4.87 20.98
CA THR A 89 6.36 5.64 20.09
C THR A 89 6.25 4.99 18.72
N LEU A 90 7.37 4.57 18.14
CA LEU A 90 7.38 3.89 16.84
C LEU A 90 6.60 2.58 16.88
N GLN A 91 6.78 1.77 17.93
CA GLN A 91 6.03 0.51 18.12
C GLN A 91 4.52 0.76 18.18
N SER A 92 4.08 1.75 18.98
CA SER A 92 2.67 2.12 19.06
C SER A 92 2.09 2.54 17.70
N LYS A 93 2.81 3.38 16.95
CA LYS A 93 2.39 3.83 15.62
C LYS A 93 2.33 2.68 14.60
N PHE A 94 3.29 1.77 14.68
CA PHE A 94 3.34 0.58 13.82
C PHE A 94 2.15 -0.35 14.05
N GLU A 95 1.80 -0.62 15.30
CA GLU A 95 0.64 -1.44 15.66
C GLU A 95 -0.68 -0.76 15.24
N GLU A 96 -0.79 0.55 15.44
CA GLU A 96 -1.94 1.35 15.01
C GLU A 96 -2.13 1.30 13.49
N GLU A 97 -1.06 1.51 12.72
CA GLU A 97 -1.09 1.52 11.27
C GLU A 97 -1.43 0.14 10.69
N LEU A 98 -0.85 -0.94 11.23
CA LEU A 98 -1.17 -2.30 10.80
C LEU A 98 -2.65 -2.64 11.06
N ASN A 99 -3.15 -2.29 12.24
CA ASN A 99 -4.55 -2.47 12.59
C ASN A 99 -5.47 -1.62 11.69
N ASN A 100 -5.06 -0.39 11.36
CA ASN A 100 -5.81 0.47 10.44
C ASN A 100 -5.91 -0.14 9.04
N ILE A 101 -4.81 -0.69 8.49
CA ILE A 101 -4.82 -1.39 7.20
C ILE A 101 -5.76 -2.60 7.23
N GLU A 102 -5.76 -3.38 8.31
CA GLU A 102 -6.66 -4.54 8.47
C GLU A 102 -8.14 -4.12 8.49
N ILE A 103 -8.48 -3.06 9.24
CA ILE A 103 -9.83 -2.50 9.29
C ILE A 103 -10.26 -1.98 7.91
N CYS A 104 -9.35 -1.29 7.22
CA CYS A 104 -9.57 -0.76 5.88
C CYS A 104 -9.80 -1.87 4.85
N ALA A 105 -9.00 -2.93 4.88
CA ALA A 105 -9.16 -4.09 4.00
C ALA A 105 -10.52 -4.77 4.23
N LYS A 106 -10.90 -4.98 5.50
CA LYS A 106 -12.23 -5.49 5.87
C LYS A 106 -13.35 -4.63 5.33
N LYS A 107 -13.24 -3.30 5.45
CA LYS A 107 -14.27 -2.39 4.94
C LYS A 107 -14.37 -2.44 3.41
N GLY A 108 -13.25 -2.51 2.72
CA GLY A 108 -13.22 -2.65 1.26
C GLY A 108 -14.00 -3.87 0.79
N VAL A 109 -13.72 -5.04 1.37
CA VAL A 109 -14.44 -6.28 1.07
C VAL A 109 -15.92 -6.20 1.44
N GLU A 110 -16.28 -5.60 2.59
CA GLU A 110 -17.67 -5.41 3.02
C GLU A 110 -18.48 -4.59 1.99
N LEU A 111 -17.86 -3.60 1.35
CA LEU A 111 -18.47 -2.79 0.29
C LEU A 111 -18.44 -3.48 -1.08
N GLY A 112 -17.86 -4.67 -1.20
CA GLY A 112 -17.76 -5.44 -2.44
C GLY A 112 -16.58 -5.05 -3.34
N LEU A 113 -15.62 -4.28 -2.84
CA LEU A 113 -14.38 -3.96 -3.56
C LEU A 113 -13.38 -5.12 -3.40
N LYS A 114 -12.60 -5.39 -4.45
CA LYS A 114 -11.39 -6.21 -4.31
C LYS A 114 -10.27 -5.35 -3.72
N VAL A 115 -9.46 -5.90 -2.82
CA VAL A 115 -8.46 -5.14 -2.06
C VAL A 115 -7.05 -5.65 -2.37
N ALA A 116 -6.21 -4.75 -2.87
CA ALA A 116 -4.78 -4.94 -3.09
C ALA A 116 -3.95 -4.08 -2.12
N ALA A 117 -2.64 -4.33 -2.06
CA ALA A 117 -1.65 -3.47 -1.39
C ALA A 117 -0.26 -3.66 -2.05
N GLY A 118 0.78 -2.93 -1.63
CA GLY A 118 2.13 -3.26 -2.12
C GLY A 118 3.22 -2.21 -1.97
N HIS A 119 2.86 -0.94 -1.88
CA HIS A 119 3.84 0.13 -1.84
C HIS A 119 4.79 0.03 -0.63
N GLY A 120 6.10 -0.02 -0.90
CA GLY A 120 7.14 -0.09 0.13
C GLY A 120 7.34 -1.49 0.73
N LEU A 121 6.55 -2.49 0.32
CA LEU A 121 6.73 -3.85 0.81
C LEU A 121 8.05 -4.47 0.34
N ASN A 122 8.65 -5.28 1.21
CA ASN A 122 9.91 -5.97 1.02
C ASN A 122 9.88 -7.35 1.70
N TYR A 123 10.95 -8.14 1.51
CA TYR A 123 11.08 -9.51 2.00
C TYR A 123 11.08 -9.67 3.53
N LYS A 124 10.95 -8.57 4.30
CA LYS A 124 10.88 -8.59 5.77
C LYS A 124 9.55 -8.11 6.31
N ASN A 125 8.92 -7.11 5.69
CA ASN A 125 7.67 -6.52 6.17
C ASN A 125 6.41 -7.07 5.46
N VAL A 126 6.57 -7.86 4.39
CA VAL A 126 5.43 -8.33 3.58
C VAL A 126 4.50 -9.28 4.34
N SER A 127 5.05 -10.13 5.21
CA SER A 127 4.29 -11.25 5.80
C SER A 127 3.11 -10.81 6.66
N GLN A 128 3.21 -9.68 7.37
CA GLN A 128 2.08 -9.20 8.19
C GLN A 128 0.93 -8.67 7.32
N ILE A 129 1.24 -8.06 6.18
CA ILE A 129 0.23 -7.61 5.21
C ILE A 129 -0.37 -8.81 4.47
N ALA A 130 0.46 -9.79 4.04
CA ALA A 130 -0.01 -11.01 3.38
C ALA A 130 -0.94 -11.87 4.26
N ASN A 131 -0.81 -11.79 5.59
CA ASN A 131 -1.68 -12.49 6.52
C ASN A 131 -3.08 -11.84 6.70
N ILE A 132 -3.31 -10.65 6.16
CA ILE A 132 -4.63 -10.01 6.16
C ILE A 132 -5.48 -10.67 5.08
N LYS A 133 -6.44 -11.51 5.49
CA LYS A 133 -7.23 -12.38 4.59
C LYS A 133 -8.03 -11.61 3.56
N GLU A 134 -8.40 -10.38 3.87
CA GLU A 134 -9.20 -9.51 3.02
C GLU A 134 -8.37 -8.87 1.89
N ILE A 135 -7.04 -8.90 1.96
CA ILE A 135 -6.15 -8.46 0.87
C ILE A 135 -5.89 -9.65 -0.06
N CYS A 136 -6.35 -9.55 -1.31
CA CYS A 136 -6.27 -10.64 -2.28
C CYS A 136 -5.09 -10.52 -3.27
N GLU A 137 -4.44 -9.36 -3.34
CA GLU A 137 -3.35 -9.10 -4.29
C GLU A 137 -2.26 -8.20 -3.68
N LEU A 138 -0.99 -8.45 -4.04
CA LEU A 138 0.14 -7.60 -3.68
C LEU A 138 0.96 -7.16 -4.90
N ASN A 139 1.02 -5.85 -5.15
CA ASN A 139 1.78 -5.23 -6.23
C ASN A 139 3.14 -4.72 -5.74
N ILE A 140 4.19 -5.53 -5.88
CA ILE A 140 5.52 -5.25 -5.32
C ILE A 140 6.56 -5.05 -6.43
N GLY A 141 7.23 -3.89 -6.43
CA GLY A 141 8.21 -3.52 -7.46
C GLY A 141 9.65 -3.38 -6.92
N GLN A 142 9.94 -2.25 -6.27
CA GLN A 142 11.30 -1.82 -5.95
C GLN A 142 12.13 -2.88 -5.20
N SER A 143 11.55 -3.54 -4.21
CA SER A 143 12.27 -4.53 -3.40
C SER A 143 12.62 -5.79 -4.18
N ILE A 144 11.75 -6.23 -5.10
CA ILE A 144 12.02 -7.34 -6.02
C ILE A 144 13.16 -6.96 -6.98
N VAL A 145 13.12 -5.76 -7.55
CA VAL A 145 14.20 -5.27 -8.42
C VAL A 145 15.52 -5.17 -7.65
N ALA A 146 15.51 -4.62 -6.44
CA ALA A 146 16.70 -4.54 -5.59
C ALA A 146 17.27 -5.92 -5.27
N ARG A 147 16.41 -6.90 -4.96
CA ARG A 147 16.82 -8.29 -4.73
C ARG A 147 17.37 -8.95 -5.99
N SER A 148 16.79 -8.66 -7.15
CA SER A 148 17.18 -9.25 -8.44
C SER A 148 18.63 -8.97 -8.84
N VAL A 149 19.22 -7.86 -8.37
CA VAL A 149 20.63 -7.53 -8.58
C VAL A 149 21.56 -8.61 -7.99
N PHE A 150 21.11 -9.31 -6.94
CA PHE A 150 21.90 -10.32 -6.24
C PHE A 150 21.58 -11.75 -6.66
N VAL A 151 20.33 -12.04 -7.02
CA VAL A 151 19.86 -13.42 -7.26
C VAL A 151 19.25 -13.65 -8.64
N GLY A 152 19.14 -12.62 -9.47
CA GLY A 152 18.37 -12.63 -10.71
C GLY A 152 16.87 -12.45 -10.48
N LEU A 153 16.16 -11.89 -11.48
CA LEU A 153 14.74 -11.52 -11.35
C LEU A 153 13.84 -12.72 -11.07
N GLN A 154 14.08 -13.85 -11.73
CA GLN A 154 13.29 -15.07 -11.51
C GLN A 154 13.35 -15.54 -10.05
N ASN A 155 14.55 -15.63 -9.47
CA ASN A 155 14.69 -16.07 -8.08
C ASN A 155 14.13 -15.05 -7.10
N ALA A 156 14.28 -13.75 -7.36
CA ALA A 156 13.66 -12.70 -6.54
C ALA A 156 12.13 -12.87 -6.49
N ILE A 157 11.48 -13.09 -7.63
CA ILE A 157 10.03 -13.33 -7.69
C ILE A 157 9.65 -14.61 -6.93
N LEU A 158 10.39 -15.70 -7.11
CA LEU A 158 10.12 -16.97 -6.42
C LEU A 158 10.29 -16.85 -4.90
N GLU A 159 11.32 -16.14 -4.44
CA GLU A 159 11.54 -15.87 -3.02
C GLU A 159 10.40 -15.04 -2.42
N MET A 160 9.93 -13.99 -3.12
CA MET A 160 8.81 -13.19 -2.65
C MET A 160 7.54 -14.03 -2.57
N LYS A 161 7.25 -14.82 -3.62
CA LYS A 161 6.10 -15.71 -3.66
C LYS A 161 6.08 -16.73 -2.52
N ALA A 162 7.25 -17.18 -2.05
CA ALA A 162 7.34 -18.13 -0.93
C ALA A 162 7.02 -17.50 0.45
N LEU A 163 6.96 -16.16 0.53
CA LEU A 163 6.60 -15.42 1.74
C LEU A 163 5.13 -15.01 1.80
N LEU A 164 4.40 -15.19 0.70
CA LEU A 164 2.97 -14.91 0.54
C LEU A 164 2.15 -16.19 0.77
#